data_AF-A0AB32TAM3-F1
#
_entry.id   AF-A0AB32TAM3-F1
#
_cell.length_a   1.000
_cell.length_b   1.000
_cell.length_c   1.000
_cell.angle_alpha   90.00
_cell.angle_beta   90.00
_cell.angle_gamma   90.00
#
_symmetry.space_group_name_H-M   'P 1'
#
loop_
_entity.id
_entity.type
_entity.pdbx_description
1 polymer ?
#
loop_
_entity_poly.entity_id
_entity_poly.type
_entity_poly.pdbx_seq_one_letter_code
_entity_poly.pdbx_strand_id
1 'polypeptide(L)'
;MVWTQHLSNLVLGVYGFTLVTGFPANILAFYTFFQKVRQRSTPMDVLLLSLTISDLVFLFFLPFRMVEAANMKWTLPYFLCPLSGFIFYSIICNSVLHLTAISVERYLGVAFPIKYKLKRNPRNALIATVIFWFVSMAHCSVVYITQYLNYFNPNITDPSKRNTCYEEFSSEQLKILVPVRLELSFVFFLFPFIICCFCYIKCILILSRLSNVNAKKRFRAIGMALGTLLVFAICFMPFNISHVDGFLKNRSSEWRTEALLSSTLNACLDPFVFYFSSSALRETFKNILRALVRRLPCPWFHSAVHGPLFTQGKTVGRNDEKTQSTDDSIR
;
A
#
# COMPACT_ATOMS: atom_id res chain seq x y z
N MET A 1 6.58 27.86 0.95
CA MET A 1 5.85 27.57 -0.30
C MET A 1 4.85 28.68 -0.53
N VAL A 2 4.71 29.17 -1.76
CA VAL A 2 3.61 30.06 -2.15
C VAL A 2 2.71 29.23 -3.07
N TRP A 3 1.41 29.14 -2.73
CA TRP A 3 0.46 28.48 -3.63
C TRP A 3 0.44 29.21 -4.97
N THR A 4 0.66 28.47 -6.05
CA THR A 4 0.41 28.94 -7.40
C THR A 4 -0.81 28.21 -7.96
N GLN A 5 -1.52 28.83 -8.91
CA GLN A 5 -2.64 28.15 -9.59
C GLN A 5 -2.18 26.85 -10.25
N HIS A 6 -0.97 26.81 -10.80
CA HIS A 6 -0.40 25.62 -11.39
C HIS A 6 -0.23 24.50 -10.37
N LEU A 7 0.41 24.79 -9.22
CA LEU A 7 0.59 23.81 -8.16
C LEU A 7 -0.75 23.34 -7.61
N SER A 8 -1.69 24.24 -7.32
CA SER A 8 -3.04 23.89 -6.87
C SER A 8 -3.74 22.91 -7.82
N ASN A 9 -3.73 23.21 -9.13
CA ASN A 9 -4.33 22.34 -10.14
C ASN A 9 -3.63 20.97 -10.21
N LEU A 10 -2.30 20.93 -10.09
CA LEU A 10 -1.53 19.69 -10.08
C LEU A 10 -1.89 18.83 -8.86
N VAL A 11 -1.92 19.42 -7.65
CA VAL A 11 -2.28 18.74 -6.41
C VAL A 11 -3.71 18.17 -6.51
N LEU A 12 -4.66 18.98 -6.96
CA LEU A 12 -6.05 18.55 -7.13
C LEU A 12 -6.19 17.42 -8.15
N GLY A 13 -5.47 17.50 -9.27
CA GLY A 13 -5.46 16.46 -10.29
C GLY A 13 -4.93 15.12 -9.75
N VAL A 14 -3.78 15.14 -9.08
CA VAL A 14 -3.16 13.92 -8.53
C VAL A 14 -3.99 13.35 -7.38
N TYR A 15 -4.48 14.17 -6.45
CA TYR A 15 -5.28 13.70 -5.32
C TYR A 15 -6.66 13.23 -5.78
N GLY A 16 -7.29 13.92 -6.74
CA GLY A 16 -8.54 13.49 -7.36
C GLY A 16 -8.40 12.15 -8.07
N PHE A 17 -7.35 11.98 -8.89
CA PHE A 17 -7.03 10.70 -9.50
C PHE A 17 -6.81 9.60 -8.45
N THR A 18 -6.07 9.93 -7.39
CA THR A 18 -5.78 9.01 -6.29
C THR A 18 -7.04 8.54 -5.58
N LEU A 19 -7.95 9.47 -5.29
CA LEU A 19 -9.21 9.17 -4.64
C LEU A 19 -10.13 8.31 -5.53
N VAL A 20 -10.30 8.70 -6.80
CA VAL A 20 -11.21 8.02 -7.74
C VAL A 20 -10.75 6.59 -8.04
N THR A 21 -9.44 6.37 -8.18
CA THR A 21 -8.89 5.03 -8.51
C THR A 21 -8.61 4.20 -7.26
N GLY A 22 -8.03 4.80 -6.23
CA GLY A 22 -7.63 4.13 -5.01
C GLY A 22 -8.82 3.71 -4.14
N PHE A 23 -9.84 4.55 -3.98
CA PHE A 23 -10.94 4.28 -3.04
C PHE A 23 -11.76 3.04 -3.40
N PRO A 24 -12.28 2.88 -4.63
CA PRO A 24 -13.04 1.68 -5.00
C PRO A 24 -12.18 0.42 -4.95
N ALA A 25 -10.92 0.51 -5.39
CA ALA A 25 -10.00 -0.63 -5.42
C ALA A 25 -9.66 -1.12 -4.00
N ASN A 26 -9.40 -0.19 -3.07
CA ASN A 26 -9.08 -0.53 -1.68
C ASN A 26 -10.31 -1.00 -0.89
N ILE A 27 -11.52 -0.50 -1.16
CA ILE A 27 -12.75 -1.07 -0.58
C ILE A 27 -12.93 -2.53 -1.00
N LEU A 28 -12.76 -2.82 -2.29
CA LEU A 28 -12.86 -4.19 -2.80
C LEU A 28 -11.80 -5.12 -2.17
N ALA A 29 -10.57 -4.62 -2.05
CA ALA A 29 -9.47 -5.33 -1.43
C ALA A 29 -9.74 -5.58 0.06
N PHE A 30 -10.17 -4.56 0.80
CA PHE A 30 -10.55 -4.64 2.20
C PHE A 30 -11.62 -5.71 2.42
N TYR A 31 -12.73 -5.67 1.68
CA TYR A 31 -13.79 -6.67 1.79
C TYR A 31 -13.26 -8.09 1.54
N THR A 32 -12.45 -8.26 0.49
CA THR A 32 -11.87 -9.56 0.13
C THR A 32 -10.94 -10.09 1.23
N PHE A 33 -10.04 -9.24 1.75
CA PHE A 33 -9.09 -9.66 2.78
C PHE A 33 -9.75 -9.85 4.14
N PHE A 34 -10.73 -9.02 4.48
CA PHE A 34 -11.51 -9.17 5.70
C PHE A 34 -12.23 -10.52 5.74
N GLN A 35 -12.93 -10.88 4.65
CA GLN A 35 -13.55 -12.20 4.54
C GLN A 35 -12.53 -13.33 4.60
N LYS A 36 -11.38 -13.16 3.93
CA LYS A 36 -10.33 -14.16 3.92
C LYS A 36 -9.75 -14.42 5.31
N VAL A 37 -9.45 -13.35 6.06
CA VAL A 37 -8.95 -13.43 7.43
C VAL A 37 -9.98 -14.07 8.35
N ARG A 38 -11.27 -13.73 8.22
CA ARG A 38 -12.37 -14.32 9.00
C ARG A 38 -12.52 -15.83 8.78
N GLN A 39 -12.38 -16.29 7.54
CA GLN A 39 -12.56 -17.71 7.20
C GLN A 39 -11.29 -18.54 7.45
N ARG A 40 -10.14 -18.07 6.96
CA ARG A 40 -8.86 -18.77 7.06
C ARG A 40 -7.70 -17.78 6.91
N SER A 41 -7.29 -17.23 8.05
CA SER A 41 -6.20 -16.27 8.12
C SER A 41 -4.83 -16.89 7.81
N THR A 42 -4.06 -16.22 6.96
CA THR A 42 -2.62 -16.43 6.81
C THR A 42 -1.88 -15.12 7.13
N PRO A 43 -0.60 -15.16 7.53
CA PRO A 43 0.19 -13.95 7.77
C PRO A 43 0.10 -12.93 6.63
N MET A 44 0.20 -13.42 5.40
CA MET A 44 0.02 -12.63 4.19
C MET A 44 -1.33 -11.91 4.12
N ASP A 45 -2.43 -12.58 4.49
CA ASP A 45 -3.77 -11.99 4.45
C ASP A 45 -3.94 -10.90 5.53
N VAL A 46 -3.30 -11.07 6.70
CA VAL A 46 -3.27 -10.07 7.78
C VAL A 46 -2.49 -8.82 7.35
N LEU A 47 -1.30 -9.01 6.76
CA LEU A 47 -0.47 -7.90 6.26
C LEU A 47 -1.20 -7.10 5.17
N LEU A 48 -1.82 -7.79 4.21
CA LEU A 48 -2.60 -7.15 3.14
C LEU A 48 -3.82 -6.41 3.70
N LEU A 49 -4.54 -7.00 4.65
CA LEU A 49 -5.68 -6.34 5.28
C LEU A 49 -5.24 -5.06 6.00
N SER A 50 -4.18 -5.11 6.81
CA SER A 50 -3.67 -3.93 7.52
C SER A 50 -3.17 -2.84 6.56
N LEU A 51 -2.51 -3.22 5.46
CA LEU A 51 -2.13 -2.29 4.40
C LEU A 51 -3.36 -1.61 3.77
N THR A 52 -4.39 -2.39 3.40
CA THR A 52 -5.64 -1.80 2.87
C THR A 52 -6.36 -0.88 3.87
N ILE A 53 -6.30 -1.16 5.17
CA ILE A 53 -6.84 -0.26 6.21
C ILE A 53 -6.06 1.05 6.22
N SER A 54 -4.72 0.98 6.16
CA SER A 54 -3.85 2.15 6.05
C SER A 54 -4.24 3.01 4.85
N ASP A 55 -4.39 2.41 3.66
CA ASP A 55 -4.77 3.15 2.44
C ASP A 55 -6.17 3.77 2.55
N LEU A 56 -7.14 3.07 3.13
CA LEU A 56 -8.49 3.61 3.33
C LEU A 56 -8.51 4.79 4.30
N VAL A 57 -7.73 4.75 5.39
CA VAL A 57 -7.58 5.89 6.30
C VAL A 57 -6.94 7.06 5.56
N PHE A 58 -5.90 6.82 4.76
CA PHE A 58 -5.24 7.86 3.98
C PHE A 58 -6.22 8.52 3.00
N LEU A 59 -6.96 7.71 2.24
CA LEU A 59 -7.96 8.20 1.28
C LEU A 59 -9.12 8.94 1.95
N PHE A 60 -9.48 8.57 3.19
CA PHE A 60 -10.48 9.30 3.97
C PHE A 60 -10.01 10.70 4.38
N PHE A 61 -8.73 10.87 4.70
CA PHE A 61 -8.17 12.17 5.08
C PHE A 61 -7.68 13.02 3.89
N LEU A 62 -7.47 12.41 2.72
CA LEU A 62 -7.01 13.11 1.51
C LEU A 62 -7.89 14.31 1.10
N PRO A 63 -9.24 14.26 1.18
CA PRO A 63 -10.10 15.40 0.87
C PRO A 63 -9.81 16.67 1.68
N PHE A 64 -9.36 16.55 2.94
CA PHE A 64 -9.01 17.73 3.74
C PHE A 64 -7.85 18.51 3.11
N ARG A 65 -6.89 17.81 2.50
CA ARG A 65 -5.79 18.42 1.74
C ARG A 65 -6.22 18.95 0.38
N MET A 66 -7.22 18.32 -0.24
CA MET A 66 -7.83 18.85 -1.47
C MET A 66 -8.53 20.20 -1.21
N VAL A 67 -9.20 20.36 -0.06
CA VAL A 67 -9.80 21.65 0.33
C VAL A 67 -8.74 22.75 0.50
N GLU A 68 -7.58 22.42 1.07
CA GLU A 68 -6.43 23.34 1.14
C GLU A 68 -5.96 23.76 -0.25
N ALA A 69 -5.73 22.79 -1.14
CA ALA A 69 -5.29 23.05 -2.51
C ALA A 69 -6.29 23.90 -3.30
N ALA A 70 -7.59 23.58 -3.20
CA ALA A 70 -8.67 24.29 -3.91
C ALA A 70 -8.79 25.75 -3.48
N ASN A 71 -8.63 26.04 -2.18
CA ASN A 71 -8.70 27.40 -1.67
C ASN A 71 -7.37 28.15 -1.72
N MET A 72 -6.26 27.47 -2.07
CA MET A 72 -4.89 27.97 -1.94
C MET A 72 -4.54 28.48 -0.54
N LYS A 73 -5.27 28.00 0.45
CA LYS A 73 -5.06 28.28 1.87
C LYS A 73 -5.77 27.24 2.71
N TRP A 74 -5.26 27.01 3.91
CA TRP A 74 -5.93 26.19 4.91
C TRP A 74 -7.16 26.94 5.46
N THR A 75 -8.36 26.42 5.20
CA THR A 75 -9.65 27.02 5.64
C THR A 75 -10.39 26.19 6.68
N LEU A 76 -9.91 24.98 6.97
CA LEU A 76 -10.51 24.06 7.94
C LEU A 76 -10.06 24.42 9.38
N PRO A 77 -10.74 23.90 10.42
CA PRO A 77 -10.28 24.05 11.79
C PRO A 77 -8.79 23.73 11.97
N TYR A 78 -8.08 24.57 12.73
CA TYR A 78 -6.62 24.48 12.85
C TYR A 78 -6.14 23.09 13.28
N PHE A 79 -6.83 22.41 14.21
CA PHE A 79 -6.43 21.07 14.69
C PHE A 79 -6.37 20.00 13.58
N LEU A 80 -7.16 20.16 12.50
CA LEU A 80 -7.15 19.23 11.36
C LEU A 80 -5.87 19.38 10.52
N CYS A 81 -5.16 20.51 10.58
CA CYS A 81 -3.91 20.69 9.87
C CYS A 81 -2.81 19.73 10.37
N PRO A 82 -2.36 19.83 11.65
CA PRO A 82 -1.34 18.94 12.16
C PRO A 82 -1.84 17.49 12.21
N LEU A 83 -3.13 17.24 12.48
CA LEU A 83 -3.69 15.90 12.47
C LEU A 83 -3.65 15.27 11.08
N SER A 84 -4.11 15.97 10.04
CA SER A 84 -4.08 15.44 8.67
C SER A 84 -2.65 15.21 8.19
N GLY A 85 -1.72 16.12 8.50
CA GLY A 85 -0.30 15.93 8.22
C GLY A 85 0.26 14.68 8.92
N PHE A 86 0.01 14.56 10.23
CA PHE A 86 0.43 13.42 11.02
C PHE A 86 -0.06 12.08 10.44
N ILE A 87 -1.36 11.98 10.14
CA ILE A 87 -1.96 10.79 9.55
C ILE A 87 -1.35 10.49 8.18
N PHE A 88 -1.18 11.50 7.33
CA PHE A 88 -0.62 11.36 5.98
C PHE A 88 0.80 10.76 6.01
N TYR A 89 1.70 11.33 6.80
CA TYR A 89 3.08 10.83 6.88
C TYR A 89 3.17 9.49 7.63
N SER A 90 2.37 9.29 8.69
CA SER A 90 2.33 8.01 9.41
C SER A 90 1.90 6.88 8.48
N ILE A 91 0.90 7.11 7.63
CA ILE A 91 0.42 6.09 6.69
C ILE A 91 1.45 5.80 5.60
N ILE A 92 2.12 6.81 5.04
CA ILE A 92 3.21 6.57 4.07
C ILE A 92 4.28 5.66 4.68
N CYS A 93 4.73 5.96 5.90
CA CYS A 93 5.72 5.15 6.62
C CYS A 93 5.18 3.74 6.92
N ASN A 94 3.92 3.64 7.33
CA ASN A 94 3.26 2.38 7.62
C ASN A 94 3.16 1.49 6.37
N SER A 95 2.78 2.05 5.21
CA SER A 95 2.68 1.32 3.95
C SER A 95 4.02 0.75 3.51
N VAL A 96 5.12 1.51 3.69
CA VAL A 96 6.48 0.99 3.43
C VAL A 96 6.79 -0.23 4.29
N LEU A 97 6.56 -0.16 5.61
CA LEU A 97 6.80 -1.29 6.51
C LEU A 97 5.97 -2.52 6.13
N HIS A 98 4.70 -2.34 5.75
CA HIS A 98 3.85 -3.41 5.27
C HIS A 98 4.38 -4.03 3.98
N LEU A 99 4.76 -3.23 2.98
CA LEU A 99 5.33 -3.73 1.72
C LEU A 99 6.64 -4.51 1.94
N THR A 100 7.47 -4.07 2.88
CA THR A 100 8.67 -4.82 3.29
C THR A 100 8.32 -6.14 3.96
N ALA A 101 7.39 -6.15 4.90
CA ALA A 101 6.93 -7.37 5.55
C ALA A 101 6.28 -8.36 4.55
N ILE A 102 5.52 -7.85 3.58
CA ILE A 102 4.97 -8.62 2.46
C ILE A 102 6.08 -9.28 1.64
N SER A 103 7.14 -8.52 1.33
CA SER A 103 8.30 -9.03 0.58
C SER A 103 9.03 -10.13 1.35
N VAL A 104 9.20 -9.94 2.67
CA VAL A 104 9.81 -10.94 3.57
C VAL A 104 8.93 -12.20 3.69
N GLU A 105 7.62 -12.05 3.89
CA GLU A 105 6.66 -13.16 3.94
C GLU A 105 6.76 -14.03 2.68
N ARG A 106 6.89 -13.40 1.51
CA ARG A 106 7.06 -14.10 0.24
C ARG A 106 8.39 -14.82 0.15
N TYR A 107 9.46 -14.16 0.54
CA TYR A 107 10.77 -14.77 0.57
C TYR A 107 10.82 -15.99 1.48
N LEU A 108 10.30 -15.91 2.70
CA LEU A 108 10.25 -17.04 3.62
C LEU A 108 9.41 -18.20 3.06
N GLY A 109 8.26 -17.90 2.44
CA GLY A 109 7.42 -18.90 1.80
C GLY A 109 8.05 -19.60 0.59
N VAL A 110 8.94 -18.93 -0.14
CA VAL A 110 9.64 -19.49 -1.31
C VAL A 110 10.94 -20.19 -0.92
N ALA A 111 11.73 -19.60 -0.04
CA ALA A 111 13.03 -20.12 0.36
C ALA A 111 12.93 -21.30 1.35
N PHE A 112 11.88 -21.33 2.18
CA PHE A 112 11.72 -22.35 3.23
C PHE A 112 10.32 -23.00 3.19
N PRO A 113 9.88 -23.60 2.07
CA PRO A 113 8.47 -23.96 1.84
C PRO A 113 7.90 -24.93 2.88
N ILE A 114 8.69 -25.90 3.36
CA ILE A 114 8.24 -26.88 4.37
C ILE A 114 8.35 -26.28 5.78
N LYS A 115 9.55 -25.82 6.16
CA LYS A 115 9.83 -25.28 7.50
C LYS A 115 8.96 -24.08 7.83
N TYR A 116 8.79 -23.16 6.88
CA TYR A 116 7.95 -21.99 7.06
C TYR A 116 6.47 -22.39 7.19
N LYS A 117 5.96 -23.26 6.31
CA LYS A 117 4.55 -23.72 6.37
C LYS A 117 4.18 -24.33 7.73
N LEU A 118 5.09 -25.07 8.36
CA LEU A 118 4.87 -25.67 9.68
C LEU A 118 4.88 -24.65 10.82
N LYS A 119 5.70 -23.59 10.72
CA LYS A 119 5.82 -22.54 11.76
C LYS A 119 4.94 -21.32 11.52
N ARG A 120 4.28 -21.23 10.36
CA ARG A 120 3.54 -20.05 9.91
C ARG A 120 2.33 -19.81 10.82
N ASN A 121 2.32 -18.68 11.52
CA ASN A 121 1.24 -18.27 12.42
C ASN A 121 0.76 -16.84 12.10
N PRO A 122 -0.52 -16.62 11.75
CA PRO A 122 -1.06 -15.28 11.49
C PRO A 122 -0.98 -14.32 12.68
N ARG A 123 -0.88 -14.82 13.92
CA ARG A 123 -0.68 -13.98 15.12
C ARG A 123 0.61 -13.17 15.05
N ASN A 124 1.68 -13.73 14.48
CA ASN A 124 2.95 -13.03 14.34
C ASN A 124 2.84 -11.85 13.38
N ALA A 125 2.09 -12.01 12.28
CA ALA A 125 1.78 -10.89 11.39
C ALA A 125 0.92 -9.84 12.07
N LEU A 126 -0.08 -10.24 12.87
CA LEU A 126 -0.89 -9.29 13.63
C LEU A 126 -0.02 -8.45 14.58
N ILE A 127 0.85 -9.10 15.35
CA ILE A 127 1.80 -8.41 16.25
C ILE A 127 2.69 -7.45 15.45
N ALA A 128 3.26 -7.91 14.33
CA ALA A 128 4.07 -7.06 13.46
C ALA A 128 3.31 -5.84 12.93
N THR A 129 2.06 -6.02 12.46
CA THR A 129 1.23 -4.90 11.99
C THR A 129 0.95 -3.88 13.09
N VAL A 130 0.65 -4.34 14.32
CA VAL A 130 0.44 -3.45 15.48
C VAL A 130 1.73 -2.67 15.77
N ILE A 131 2.90 -3.32 15.74
CA ILE A 131 4.20 -2.66 15.89
C ILE A 131 4.41 -1.61 14.79
N PHE A 132 4.09 -1.91 13.53
CA PHE A 132 4.24 -0.97 12.42
C PHE A 132 3.39 0.29 12.59
N TRP A 133 2.15 0.13 13.07
CA TRP A 133 1.29 1.26 13.43
C TRP A 133 1.93 2.12 14.52
N PHE A 134 2.39 1.52 15.62
CA PHE A 134 3.03 2.26 16.71
C PHE A 134 4.33 2.94 16.27
N VAL A 135 5.20 2.25 15.55
CA VAL A 135 6.50 2.78 15.09
C VAL A 135 6.31 3.93 14.11
N SER A 136 5.43 3.78 13.12
CA SER A 136 5.16 4.84 12.15
C SER A 136 4.54 6.08 12.81
N MET A 137 3.55 5.90 13.69
CA MET A 137 2.97 7.00 14.47
C MET A 137 3.97 7.65 15.43
N ALA A 138 4.84 6.88 16.08
CA ALA A 138 5.84 7.42 17.00
C ALA A 138 6.85 8.32 16.25
N HIS A 139 7.42 7.84 15.14
CA HIS A 139 8.35 8.64 14.33
C HIS A 139 7.68 9.86 13.70
N CYS A 140 6.46 9.72 13.19
CA CYS A 140 5.74 10.83 12.57
C CYS A 140 5.09 11.80 13.58
N SER A 141 5.10 11.51 14.88
CA SER A 141 4.59 12.43 15.92
C SER A 141 5.26 13.80 15.88
N VAL A 142 6.52 13.87 15.42
CA VAL A 142 7.25 15.12 15.17
C VAL A 142 6.50 16.06 14.24
N VAL A 143 5.77 15.53 13.25
CA VAL A 143 4.97 16.33 12.30
C VAL A 143 3.89 17.11 13.05
N TYR A 144 3.24 16.45 14.01
CA TYR A 144 2.19 17.04 14.83
C TYR A 144 2.78 18.04 15.83
N ILE A 145 3.78 17.61 16.61
CA ILE A 145 4.39 18.38 17.69
C ILE A 145 5.01 19.67 17.14
N THR A 146 5.72 19.59 16.01
CA THR A 146 6.41 20.75 15.44
C THR A 146 5.47 21.87 15.03
N GLN A 147 4.21 21.60 14.70
CA GLN A 147 3.23 22.66 14.43
C GLN A 147 2.88 23.47 15.68
N TYR A 148 3.00 22.88 16.87
CA TYR A 148 2.70 23.53 18.15
C TYR A 148 3.92 24.11 18.89
N LEU A 149 5.16 23.75 18.50
CA LEU A 149 6.39 24.19 19.18
C LEU A 149 6.55 25.72 19.33
N ASN A 150 5.89 26.51 18.48
CA ASN A 150 5.93 27.97 18.51
C ASN A 150 4.54 28.63 18.69
N TYR A 151 3.53 27.86 19.11
CA TYR A 151 2.15 28.32 19.14
C TYR A 151 1.92 29.50 20.09
N PHE A 152 2.67 29.56 21.19
CA PHE A 152 2.56 30.62 22.20
C PHE A 152 3.60 31.73 22.05
N ASN A 153 4.39 31.74 20.97
CA ASN A 153 5.38 32.79 20.76
C ASN A 153 4.70 34.02 20.11
N PRO A 154 4.55 35.15 20.83
CA PRO A 154 3.84 36.33 20.32
C PRO A 154 4.55 37.01 19.13
N ASN A 155 5.85 36.74 18.94
CA ASN A 155 6.64 37.31 17.83
C ASN A 155 6.46 36.55 16.51
N ILE A 156 5.73 35.43 16.52
CA ILE A 156 5.50 34.59 15.35
C ILE A 156 4.02 34.70 14.98
N THR A 157 3.71 34.78 13.69
CA THR A 157 2.33 34.72 13.20
C THR A 157 1.62 33.55 13.86
N ASP A 158 0.54 33.85 14.58
CA ASP A 158 -0.37 32.86 15.18
C ASP A 158 -0.53 31.69 14.19
N PRO A 159 -0.19 30.45 14.59
CA PRO A 159 -0.24 29.32 13.66
C PRO A 159 -1.62 29.11 13.04
N SER A 160 -2.70 29.55 13.71
CA SER A 160 -4.05 29.53 13.15
C SER A 160 -4.28 30.55 12.03
N LYS A 161 -3.42 31.56 11.91
CA LYS A 161 -3.41 32.58 10.85
C LYS A 161 -2.49 32.22 9.69
N ARG A 162 -1.76 31.10 9.74
CA ARG A 162 -0.93 30.65 8.61
C ARG A 162 -1.83 30.22 7.46
N ASN A 163 -1.44 30.61 6.25
CA ASN A 163 -2.18 30.23 5.04
C ASN A 163 -1.90 28.79 4.62
N THR A 164 -0.78 28.20 5.04
CA THR A 164 -0.35 26.87 4.59
C THR A 164 -0.19 25.90 5.76
N CYS A 165 -0.51 24.62 5.52
CA CYS A 165 -0.41 23.58 6.52
C CYS A 165 0.83 22.70 6.35
N TYR A 166 1.74 22.72 7.34
CA TYR A 166 2.99 21.93 7.35
C TYR A 166 3.96 22.28 6.20
N GLU A 167 4.07 23.56 5.84
CA GLU A 167 5.04 24.04 4.82
C GLU A 167 5.97 25.14 5.34
N GLU A 168 5.47 26.06 6.17
CA GLU A 168 6.25 27.14 6.75
C GLU A 168 6.85 26.73 8.10
N PHE A 169 8.18 26.72 8.17
CA PHE A 169 8.94 26.35 9.37
C PHE A 169 9.98 27.42 9.69
N SER A 170 10.04 27.81 10.97
CA SER A 170 11.12 28.64 11.52
C SER A 170 12.47 27.92 11.46
N SER A 171 13.56 28.68 11.52
CA SER A 171 14.92 28.13 11.58
C SER A 171 15.11 27.15 12.75
N GLU A 172 14.44 27.37 13.89
CA GLU A 172 14.48 26.46 15.04
C GLU A 172 13.75 25.15 14.76
N GLN A 173 12.58 25.20 14.12
CA GLN A 173 11.86 23.99 13.71
C GLN A 173 12.67 23.21 12.65
N LEU A 174 13.33 23.89 11.71
CA LEU A 174 14.14 23.25 10.67
C LEU A 174 15.37 22.53 11.24
N LYS A 175 16.01 23.07 12.29
CA LYS A 175 17.12 22.38 12.99
C LYS A 175 16.72 21.01 13.53
N ILE A 176 15.44 20.80 13.86
CA ILE A 176 14.90 19.52 14.31
C ILE A 176 14.39 18.69 13.13
N LEU A 177 13.59 19.30 12.25
CA LEU A 177 12.91 18.61 11.17
C LEU A 177 13.85 18.07 10.09
N VAL A 178 14.91 18.81 9.74
CA VAL A 178 15.81 18.42 8.66
C VAL A 178 16.56 17.10 8.97
N PRO A 179 17.21 16.94 10.15
CA PRO A 179 17.80 15.66 10.54
C PRO A 179 16.78 14.53 10.67
N VAL A 180 15.60 14.79 11.24
CA VAL A 180 14.55 13.76 11.39
C VAL A 180 14.02 13.30 10.04
N ARG A 181 13.83 14.21 9.07
CA ARG A 181 13.44 13.85 7.70
C ARG A 181 14.49 12.98 7.01
N LEU A 182 15.77 13.26 7.23
CA LEU A 182 16.84 12.40 6.74
C LEU A 182 16.74 11.00 7.36
N GLU A 183 16.61 10.90 8.69
CA GLU A 183 16.43 9.63 9.40
C GLU A 183 15.25 8.82 8.85
N LEU A 184 14.09 9.47 8.67
CA LEU A 184 12.91 8.86 8.05
C LEU A 184 13.21 8.28 6.66
N SER A 185 14.01 8.99 5.84
CA SER A 185 14.39 8.51 4.51
C SER A 185 15.32 7.30 4.51
N PHE A 186 16.11 7.10 5.57
CA PHE A 186 16.87 5.87 5.74
C PHE A 186 15.97 4.74 6.27
N VAL A 187 15.24 4.98 7.36
CA VAL A 187 14.50 3.95 8.10
C VAL A 187 13.21 3.51 7.40
N PHE A 188 12.49 4.45 6.78
CA PHE A 188 11.22 4.20 6.09
C PHE A 188 11.35 4.31 4.56
N PHE A 189 12.56 4.22 4.01
CA PHE A 189 12.73 4.07 2.57
C PHE A 189 13.97 3.26 2.21
N LEU A 190 15.19 3.72 2.51
CA LEU A 190 16.40 3.07 2.00
C LEU A 190 16.56 1.62 2.52
N PHE A 191 16.47 1.40 3.83
CA PHE A 191 16.57 0.04 4.38
C PHE A 191 15.40 -0.85 3.95
N PRO A 192 14.13 -0.42 4.02
CA PRO A 192 12.99 -1.13 3.44
C PRO A 192 13.18 -1.53 1.97
N PHE A 193 13.68 -0.61 1.14
CA PHE A 193 13.93 -0.84 -0.28
C PHE A 193 14.99 -1.91 -0.50
N ILE A 194 16.12 -1.85 0.21
CA ILE A 194 17.19 -2.86 0.14
C ILE A 194 16.66 -4.24 0.55
N ILE A 195 15.87 -4.31 1.63
CA ILE A 195 15.27 -5.57 2.10
C ILE A 195 14.31 -6.14 1.04
N CYS A 196 13.46 -5.30 0.44
CA CYS A 196 12.55 -5.70 -0.64
C CYS A 196 13.33 -6.24 -1.85
N CYS A 197 14.35 -5.51 -2.31
CA CYS A 197 15.22 -5.92 -3.41
C CYS A 197 15.88 -7.28 -3.11
N PHE A 198 16.48 -7.45 -1.94
CA PHE A 198 17.05 -8.73 -1.51
C PHE A 198 16.02 -9.86 -1.57
N CYS A 199 14.85 -9.66 -0.96
CA CYS A 199 13.78 -10.66 -0.90
C CYS A 199 13.34 -11.09 -2.31
N TYR A 200 13.10 -10.14 -3.21
CA TYR A 200 12.63 -10.42 -4.56
C TYR A 200 13.71 -11.01 -5.46
N ILE A 201 14.94 -10.52 -5.41
CA ILE A 201 16.07 -11.11 -6.14
C ILE A 201 16.23 -12.57 -5.73
N LYS A 202 16.26 -12.86 -4.42
CA LYS A 202 16.39 -14.23 -3.93
C LYS A 202 15.18 -15.09 -4.32
N CYS A 203 13.95 -14.56 -4.24
CA CYS A 203 12.76 -15.28 -4.72
C CYS A 203 12.89 -15.68 -6.19
N ILE A 204 13.26 -14.73 -7.05
CA ILE A 204 13.38 -14.97 -8.50
C ILE A 204 14.49 -15.99 -8.78
N LEU A 205 15.66 -15.86 -8.14
CA LEU A 205 16.78 -16.80 -8.28
C LEU A 205 16.43 -18.23 -7.81
N ILE A 206 15.67 -18.35 -6.72
CA ILE A 206 15.23 -19.68 -6.22
C ILE A 206 14.24 -20.28 -7.21
N LEU A 207 13.26 -19.50 -7.68
CA LEU A 207 12.22 -19.99 -8.59
C LEU A 207 12.74 -20.28 -10.00
N SER A 208 13.81 -19.63 -10.45
CA SER A 208 14.45 -19.89 -11.75
C SER A 208 15.22 -21.22 -11.76
N ARG A 209 15.83 -21.61 -10.64
CA ARG A 209 16.58 -22.86 -10.49
C ARG A 209 15.70 -24.11 -10.42
N LEU A 210 14.44 -23.97 -10.02
CA LEU A 210 13.53 -25.09 -9.86
C LEU A 210 12.82 -25.40 -11.20
N SER A 211 13.23 -26.46 -11.90
CA SER A 211 12.71 -26.87 -13.22
C SER A 211 11.19 -27.10 -13.23
N ASN A 212 10.64 -27.68 -12.16
CA ASN A 212 9.23 -28.10 -12.07
C ASN A 212 8.27 -27.04 -11.47
N VAL A 213 8.67 -25.77 -11.40
CA VAL A 213 7.77 -24.71 -10.91
C VAL A 213 6.80 -24.27 -12.00
N ASN A 214 5.50 -24.40 -11.71
CA ASN A 214 4.43 -23.88 -12.56
C ASN A 214 4.70 -22.43 -13.01
N ALA A 215 4.66 -22.16 -14.32
CA ALA A 215 4.85 -20.84 -14.91
C ALA A 215 3.99 -19.75 -14.24
N LYS A 216 2.75 -20.08 -13.83
CA LYS A 216 1.87 -19.16 -13.10
C LYS A 216 2.44 -18.73 -11.74
N LYS A 217 3.19 -19.59 -11.04
CA LYS A 217 3.86 -19.23 -9.78
C LYS A 217 5.03 -18.26 -10.04
N ARG A 218 5.84 -18.54 -11.06
CA ARG A 218 6.96 -17.67 -11.48
C ARG A 218 6.46 -16.29 -11.89
N PHE A 219 5.45 -16.24 -12.77
CA PHE A 219 4.82 -15.01 -13.21
C PHE A 219 4.31 -14.16 -12.02
N ARG A 220 3.67 -14.79 -11.03
CA ARG A 220 3.23 -14.08 -9.82
C ARG A 220 4.39 -13.50 -9.02
N ALA A 221 5.46 -14.26 -8.80
CA ALA A 221 6.62 -13.74 -8.07
C ALA A 221 7.26 -12.54 -8.76
N ILE A 222 7.38 -12.60 -10.09
CA ILE A 222 7.90 -11.48 -10.91
C ILE A 222 6.94 -10.28 -10.84
N GLY A 223 5.63 -10.49 -11.01
CA GLY A 223 4.64 -9.42 -10.93
C GLY A 223 4.58 -8.75 -9.55
N MET A 224 4.72 -9.53 -8.46
CA MET A 224 4.84 -8.97 -7.11
C MET A 224 6.09 -8.10 -6.95
N ALA A 225 7.23 -8.58 -7.45
CA ALA A 225 8.50 -7.85 -7.41
C ALA A 225 8.39 -6.54 -8.18
N LEU A 226 7.96 -6.60 -9.45
CA LEU A 226 7.79 -5.41 -10.29
C LEU A 226 6.80 -4.43 -9.67
N GLY A 227 5.63 -4.88 -9.22
CA GLY A 227 4.64 -4.02 -8.59
C GLY A 227 5.20 -3.30 -7.36
N THR A 228 5.84 -4.03 -6.45
CA THR A 228 6.40 -3.43 -5.22
C THR A 228 7.56 -2.49 -5.53
N LEU A 229 8.48 -2.87 -6.41
CA LEU A 229 9.63 -2.02 -6.75
C LEU A 229 9.23 -0.76 -7.50
N LEU A 230 8.19 -0.82 -8.36
CA LEU A 230 7.60 0.35 -8.99
C LEU A 230 6.96 1.28 -7.96
N VAL A 231 6.25 0.75 -6.96
CA VAL A 231 5.73 1.56 -5.84
C VAL A 231 6.87 2.27 -5.11
N PHE A 232 7.95 1.57 -4.75
CA PHE A 232 9.11 2.21 -4.12
C PHE A 232 9.75 3.29 -5.00
N ALA A 233 9.95 3.01 -6.29
CA ALA A 233 10.62 3.92 -7.21
C ALA A 233 9.76 5.14 -7.58
N ILE A 234 8.47 4.96 -7.78
CA ILE A 234 7.56 6.04 -8.22
C ILE A 234 7.02 6.79 -7.01
N CYS A 235 6.54 6.09 -5.98
CA CYS A 235 5.81 6.73 -4.89
C CYS A 235 6.71 7.21 -3.76
N PHE A 236 7.72 6.44 -3.37
CA PHE A 236 8.51 6.77 -2.17
C PHE A 236 9.84 7.44 -2.50
N MET A 237 10.53 7.01 -3.56
CA MET A 237 11.87 7.49 -3.86
C MET A 237 11.96 9.01 -4.10
N PRO A 238 11.09 9.67 -4.89
CA PRO A 238 11.21 11.11 -5.12
C PRO A 238 11.11 11.91 -3.81
N PHE A 239 10.11 11.60 -2.99
CA PHE A 239 9.91 12.27 -1.71
C PHE A 239 11.09 12.08 -0.76
N ASN A 240 11.64 10.87 -0.69
CA ASN A 240 12.77 10.59 0.19
C ASN A 240 14.10 11.19 -0.32
N ILE A 241 14.29 11.31 -1.64
CA ILE A 241 15.45 12.06 -2.19
C ILE A 241 15.34 13.54 -1.84
N SER A 242 14.13 14.12 -1.82
CA SER A 242 13.95 15.53 -1.44
C SER A 242 14.36 15.82 0.00
N HIS A 243 14.29 14.83 0.90
CA HIS A 243 14.79 14.97 2.27
C HIS A 243 16.32 14.96 2.33
N VAL A 244 16.98 14.14 1.52
CA VAL A 244 18.44 14.16 1.38
C VAL A 244 18.91 15.52 0.84
N ASP A 245 18.26 16.02 -0.22
CA ASP A 245 18.52 17.35 -0.77
C ASP A 245 18.34 18.46 0.28
N GLY A 246 17.25 18.40 1.05
CA GLY A 246 16.99 19.36 2.11
C GLY A 246 18.03 19.32 3.24
N PHE A 247 18.52 18.12 3.58
CA PHE A 247 19.61 17.96 4.55
C PHE A 247 20.91 18.58 4.06
N LEU A 248 21.31 18.30 2.82
CA LEU A 248 22.53 18.86 2.23
C LEU A 248 22.49 20.40 2.15
N LYS A 249 21.31 20.97 1.94
CA LYS A 249 21.10 22.43 1.87
C LYS A 249 20.72 23.07 3.21
N ASN A 250 20.60 22.30 4.29
CA ASN A 250 20.13 22.73 5.61
C ASN A 250 18.82 23.54 5.57
N ARG A 251 17.90 23.20 4.66
CA ARG A 251 16.59 23.85 4.49
C ARG A 251 15.58 22.86 3.92
N SER A 252 14.29 23.19 3.93
CA SER A 252 13.31 22.37 3.18
C SER A 252 13.63 22.43 1.68
N SER A 253 13.68 21.28 1.02
CA SER A 253 13.85 21.22 -0.43
C SER A 253 12.67 21.87 -1.15
N GLU A 254 12.96 22.62 -2.22
CA GLU A 254 11.96 23.43 -2.95
C GLU A 254 10.94 22.57 -3.70
N TRP A 255 11.33 21.38 -4.15
CA TRP A 255 10.51 20.44 -4.91
C TRP A 255 9.91 19.32 -4.03
N ARG A 256 9.99 19.47 -2.69
CA ARG A 256 9.52 18.47 -1.71
C ARG A 256 8.02 18.19 -1.84
N THR A 257 7.22 19.22 -2.08
CA THR A 257 5.75 19.08 -2.12
C THR A 257 5.30 18.42 -3.41
N GLU A 258 5.92 18.74 -4.54
CA GLU A 258 5.74 18.05 -5.82
C GLU A 258 6.15 16.58 -5.68
N ALA A 259 7.28 16.31 -5.00
CA ALA A 259 7.73 14.95 -4.71
C ALA A 259 6.74 14.19 -3.80
N LEU A 260 6.12 14.85 -2.83
CA LEU A 260 5.12 14.26 -1.94
C LEU A 260 3.88 13.77 -2.71
N LEU A 261 3.51 14.42 -3.82
CA LEU A 261 2.38 13.98 -4.65
C LEU A 261 2.59 12.55 -5.17
N SER A 262 3.82 12.20 -5.50
CA SER A 262 4.15 10.85 -5.96
C SER A 262 3.82 9.78 -4.90
N SER A 263 4.02 10.08 -3.62
CA SER A 263 3.71 9.17 -2.50
C SER A 263 2.23 8.86 -2.37
N THR A 264 1.36 9.77 -2.80
CA THR A 264 -0.10 9.54 -2.76
C THR A 264 -0.57 8.47 -3.71
N LEU A 265 0.14 8.28 -4.83
CA LEU A 265 -0.15 7.24 -5.81
C LEU A 265 0.07 5.82 -5.26
N ASN A 266 0.67 5.67 -4.07
CA ASN A 266 0.79 4.37 -3.40
C ASN A 266 -0.56 3.65 -3.32
N ALA A 267 -1.60 4.36 -2.85
CA ALA A 267 -2.94 3.80 -2.72
C ALA A 267 -3.55 3.37 -4.07
N CYS A 268 -3.11 3.93 -5.19
CA CYS A 268 -3.51 3.53 -6.54
C CYS A 268 -2.78 2.28 -7.04
N LEU A 269 -1.50 2.15 -6.66
CA LEU A 269 -0.61 1.12 -7.18
C LEU A 269 -0.61 -0.16 -6.34
N ASP A 270 -0.96 -0.08 -5.06
CA ASP A 270 -1.08 -1.23 -4.16
C ASP A 270 -2.01 -2.35 -4.68
N PRO A 271 -3.15 -2.08 -5.34
CA PRO A 271 -3.96 -3.10 -6.01
C PRO A 271 -3.18 -4.03 -6.97
N PHE A 272 -2.11 -3.55 -7.63
CA PHE A 272 -1.25 -4.41 -8.44
C PHE A 272 -0.48 -5.41 -7.56
N VAL A 273 0.12 -4.94 -6.47
CA VAL A 273 0.79 -5.79 -5.48
C VAL A 273 -0.18 -6.81 -4.89
N PHE A 274 -1.40 -6.38 -4.59
CA PHE A 274 -2.46 -7.23 -4.04
C PHE A 274 -2.86 -8.35 -5.00
N TYR A 275 -3.03 -8.05 -6.29
CA TYR A 275 -3.40 -9.03 -7.31
C TYR A 275 -2.37 -10.16 -7.42
N PHE A 276 -1.07 -9.81 -7.47
CA PHE A 276 -0.02 -10.81 -7.56
C PHE A 276 0.18 -11.56 -6.23
N SER A 277 -0.15 -10.92 -5.11
CA SER A 277 -0.11 -11.51 -3.78
C SER A 277 -1.22 -12.54 -3.52
N SER A 278 -2.49 -12.16 -3.68
CA SER A 278 -3.60 -12.93 -3.12
C SER A 278 -4.39 -13.70 -4.17
N SER A 279 -4.59 -15.00 -3.93
CA SER A 279 -5.52 -15.79 -4.75
C SER A 279 -6.98 -15.39 -4.57
N ALA A 280 -7.34 -14.92 -3.38
CA ALA A 280 -8.71 -14.48 -3.10
C ALA A 280 -9.04 -13.26 -3.96
N LEU A 281 -8.16 -12.23 -3.94
CA LEU A 281 -8.39 -11.02 -4.73
C LEU A 281 -8.42 -11.29 -6.23
N ARG A 282 -7.55 -12.18 -6.75
CA ARG A 282 -7.62 -12.60 -8.15
C ARG A 282 -8.95 -13.28 -8.50
N GLU A 283 -9.48 -14.13 -7.62
CA GLU A 283 -10.77 -14.77 -7.86
C GLU A 283 -11.91 -13.75 -7.83
N THR A 284 -11.87 -12.78 -6.90
CA THR A 284 -12.79 -11.64 -6.88
C THR A 284 -12.76 -10.87 -8.20
N PHE A 285 -11.58 -10.48 -8.69
CA PHE A 285 -11.44 -9.80 -9.98
C PHE A 285 -11.98 -10.63 -11.15
N LYS A 286 -11.69 -11.93 -11.18
CA LYS A 286 -12.24 -12.85 -12.21
C LYS A 286 -13.75 -12.93 -12.15
N ASN A 287 -14.34 -12.96 -10.96
CA ASN A 287 -15.80 -12.99 -10.78
C ASN A 287 -16.45 -11.70 -11.29
N ILE A 288 -15.88 -10.54 -10.95
CA ILE A 288 -16.36 -9.24 -11.44
C ILE A 288 -16.25 -9.18 -12.96
N LEU A 289 -15.11 -9.55 -13.54
CA LEU A 289 -14.92 -9.54 -14.99
C LEU A 289 -15.91 -10.48 -15.69
N ARG A 290 -16.11 -11.71 -15.17
CA ARG A 290 -17.12 -12.64 -15.71
C ARG A 290 -18.54 -12.05 -15.62
N ALA A 291 -18.88 -11.36 -14.54
CA ALA A 291 -20.19 -10.72 -14.38
C ALA A 291 -20.38 -9.55 -15.35
N LEU A 292 -19.36 -8.71 -15.57
CA LEU A 292 -19.39 -7.61 -16.53
C LEU A 292 -19.52 -8.13 -17.96
N VAL A 293 -18.75 -9.15 -18.33
CA VAL A 293 -18.82 -9.76 -19.66
C VAL A 293 -20.19 -10.38 -19.93
N ARG A 294 -20.81 -11.03 -18.94
CA ARG A 294 -22.19 -11.56 -19.05
C ARG A 294 -23.27 -10.48 -19.22
N ARG A 295 -22.99 -9.23 -18.84
CA ARG A 295 -23.91 -8.10 -19.03
C ARG A 295 -23.77 -7.44 -20.40
N LEU A 296 -22.72 -7.75 -21.18
CA LEU A 296 -22.56 -7.22 -22.52
C LEU A 296 -23.51 -7.97 -23.48
N PRO A 297 -24.35 -7.28 -24.27
CA PRO A 297 -25.34 -7.91 -25.16
C PRO A 297 -24.75 -8.61 -26.41
N CYS A 298 -23.43 -8.76 -26.52
CA CYS A 298 -22.77 -9.33 -27.70
C CYS A 298 -22.50 -10.85 -27.56
N PRO A 299 -23.07 -11.72 -28.42
CA PRO A 299 -22.86 -13.17 -28.39
C PRO A 299 -21.39 -13.61 -28.53
N TRP A 300 -20.56 -12.80 -29.22
CA TRP A 300 -19.13 -13.08 -29.44
C TRP A 300 -18.30 -13.12 -28.15
N PHE A 301 -18.72 -12.39 -27.10
CA PHE A 301 -18.00 -12.38 -25.82
C PHE A 301 -18.30 -13.60 -24.94
N HIS A 302 -19.41 -14.32 -25.19
CA HIS A 302 -19.75 -15.53 -24.43
C HIS A 302 -18.72 -16.65 -24.66
N SER A 303 -18.15 -16.78 -25.85
CA SER A 303 -17.10 -17.77 -26.16
C SER A 303 -15.76 -17.49 -25.46
N ALA A 304 -15.40 -16.21 -25.26
CA ALA A 304 -14.15 -15.85 -24.57
C ALA A 304 -14.14 -16.22 -23.08
N VAL A 305 -15.32 -16.28 -22.43
CA VAL A 305 -15.47 -16.71 -21.03
C VAL A 305 -15.29 -18.22 -20.85
N HIS A 306 -15.52 -19.01 -21.90
CA HIS A 306 -15.31 -20.46 -21.88
C HIS A 306 -13.88 -20.89 -22.25
N GLY A 307 -13.02 -19.94 -22.62
CA GLY A 307 -11.62 -20.20 -22.90
C GLY A 307 -10.85 -20.75 -21.67
N PRO A 308 -9.74 -21.48 -21.90
CA PRO A 308 -8.98 -22.18 -20.86
C PRO A 308 -8.41 -21.28 -19.75
N LEU A 309 -8.46 -19.95 -19.91
CA LEU A 309 -8.09 -18.97 -18.88
C LEU A 309 -9.10 -18.90 -17.70
N PHE A 310 -10.37 -19.27 -17.95
CA PHE A 310 -11.49 -19.08 -17.02
C PHE A 310 -12.21 -20.36 -16.56
N THR A 311 -12.08 -21.50 -17.27
CA THR A 311 -12.89 -22.71 -17.02
C THR A 311 -12.26 -23.78 -16.12
N GLN A 312 -10.99 -23.68 -15.73
CA GLN A 312 -10.42 -24.61 -14.75
C GLN A 312 -10.75 -24.20 -13.30
N GLY A 313 -11.99 -24.46 -12.89
CA GLY A 313 -12.43 -24.31 -11.50
C GLY A 313 -13.69 -25.08 -11.12
N LYS A 314 -14.38 -25.74 -12.06
CA LYS A 314 -15.59 -26.53 -11.79
C LYS A 314 -15.61 -27.85 -12.57
N THR A 315 -14.67 -28.74 -12.29
CA THR A 315 -14.77 -30.17 -12.66
C THR A 315 -14.06 -31.02 -11.61
N VAL A 316 -14.54 -30.98 -10.35
CA VAL A 316 -14.31 -32.06 -9.38
C VAL A 316 -15.54 -32.10 -8.49
N GLY A 317 -16.32 -33.19 -8.57
CA GLY A 317 -17.41 -33.47 -7.62
C GLY A 317 -18.81 -33.55 -8.21
N ARG A 318 -19.03 -34.35 -9.26
CA ARG A 318 -20.32 -35.03 -9.48
C ARG A 318 -20.11 -36.18 -10.47
N ASN A 319 -20.49 -37.39 -10.07
CA ASN A 319 -20.28 -38.69 -10.75
C ASN A 319 -18.86 -39.20 -10.41
N ASP A 320 -18.63 -40.22 -9.60
CA ASP A 320 -19.28 -41.53 -9.58
C ASP A 320 -19.32 -42.10 -8.15
N GLU A 321 -20.51 -42.29 -7.60
CA GLU A 321 -20.76 -43.20 -6.48
C GLU A 321 -22.22 -43.67 -6.59
N LYS A 322 -22.47 -44.40 -7.67
CA LYS A 322 -23.58 -45.34 -7.77
C LYS A 322 -23.01 -46.60 -8.40
N THR A 323 -23.52 -47.74 -7.95
CA THR A 323 -23.28 -49.11 -8.42
C THR A 323 -21.95 -49.76 -8.03
N GLN A 324 -21.91 -50.32 -6.81
CA GLN A 324 -21.56 -51.74 -6.62
C GLN A 324 -22.10 -52.23 -5.27
N SER A 325 -23.33 -52.74 -5.34
CA SER A 325 -23.98 -53.57 -4.34
C SER A 325 -24.51 -54.77 -5.12
N THR A 326 -24.50 -55.94 -4.47
CA THR A 326 -24.94 -57.27 -4.93
C THR A 326 -24.10 -57.92 -6.03
N ASP A 327 -23.11 -58.71 -5.62
CA ASP A 327 -23.21 -60.17 -5.72
C ASP A 327 -22.06 -60.84 -4.95
N ASP A 328 -22.38 -61.59 -3.91
CA ASP A 328 -21.59 -62.76 -3.50
C ASP A 328 -22.54 -63.68 -2.74
N SER A 329 -23.22 -64.50 -3.54
CA SER A 329 -23.82 -65.75 -3.11
C SER A 329 -22.91 -66.89 -3.58
N ILE A 330 -22.94 -68.00 -2.82
CA ILE A 330 -22.37 -69.33 -3.13
C ILE A 330 -20.90 -69.53 -2.68
N ARG A 331 -20.69 -69.97 -1.44
CA ARG A 331 -20.58 -71.40 -1.07
C ARG A 331 -20.37 -71.59 0.43
#